data_AF-A0A427DQ81-F1
#
_entry.id   AF-A0A427DQ81-F1
#
_cell.length_a   1.000
_cell.length_b   1.000
_cell.length_c   1.000
_cell.angle_alpha   90.00
_cell.angle_beta   90.00
_cell.angle_gamma   90.00
#
_symmetry.space_group_name_H-M   'P 1'
#
loop_
_entity.id
_entity.type
_entity.pdbx_description
1 polymer ?
#
loop_
_entity_poly.entity_id
_entity_poly.type
_entity_poly.pdbx_seq_one_letter_code
_entity_poly.pdbx_strand_id
1 'polypeptide(L)'
;MTDIAPQARRLMARIGEAPPTDLGAMSLALADELSGCGHPASVELMDGWARLTLSVDGRLAQCGVRLPETVGPLLGSLGIRFGFAEAFGVPSGEPVDQEPDRFLYLPTDFTVEELLALACGEVAPAHHMELVNSSNKHAMSAPRPRFPRSALVMLGVRRSLEAADRHFELWSQADGVVQFHSLEQTADPNEAANEALDLGYAPTIYRCMSGRFVCFRPTAGGVFIPT
;
A
#
# COMPACT_ATOMS: atom_id res chain seq x y z
N MET A 1 25.33 18.89 -9.57
CA MET A 1 24.26 17.93 -9.27
C MET A 1 22.96 18.71 -9.26
N THR A 2 22.09 18.44 -10.23
CA THR A 2 20.74 19.04 -10.24
C THR A 2 19.95 18.33 -9.16
N ASP A 3 19.33 19.08 -8.25
CA ASP A 3 18.40 18.51 -7.29
C ASP A 3 17.16 18.03 -8.06
N ILE A 4 16.98 16.71 -8.14
CA ILE A 4 15.89 16.06 -8.89
C ILE A 4 14.63 15.96 -8.00
N ALA A 5 14.78 16.05 -6.68
CA ALA A 5 13.69 15.88 -5.73
C ALA A 5 12.51 16.87 -5.94
N PRO A 6 12.71 18.16 -6.26
CA PRO A 6 11.60 19.08 -6.53
C PRO A 6 10.84 18.77 -7.85
N GLN A 7 11.49 18.11 -8.81
CA GLN A 7 10.92 17.73 -10.11
C GLN A 7 10.15 16.43 -9.95
N ALA A 8 10.77 15.45 -9.27
CA ALA A 8 10.14 14.20 -8.85
C ALA A 8 8.86 14.44 -8.04
N ARG A 9 8.89 15.35 -7.06
CA ARG A 9 7.69 15.70 -6.27
C ARG A 9 6.60 16.37 -7.12
N ARG A 10 6.97 17.21 -8.09
CA ARG A 10 5.99 17.85 -8.99
C ARG A 10 5.36 16.84 -9.95
N LEU A 11 6.14 15.89 -10.44
CA LEU A 11 5.66 14.77 -11.24
C LEU A 11 4.64 13.94 -10.43
N MET A 12 5.04 13.49 -9.25
CA MET A 12 4.21 12.65 -8.39
C MET A 12 2.95 13.38 -7.90
N ALA A 13 3.04 14.70 -7.64
CA ALA A 13 1.88 15.54 -7.37
C ALA A 13 0.93 15.63 -8.57
N ARG A 14 1.44 15.92 -9.78
CA ARG A 14 0.60 16.03 -11.00
C ARG A 14 -0.12 14.73 -11.34
N ILE A 15 0.52 13.60 -11.07
CA ILE A 15 -0.06 12.27 -11.24
C ILE A 15 -1.18 11.99 -10.23
N GLY A 16 -1.12 12.59 -9.03
CA GLY A 16 -2.09 12.40 -7.96
C GLY A 16 -3.28 13.36 -7.95
N GLU A 17 -3.34 14.37 -8.82
CA GLU A 17 -4.37 15.43 -8.79
C GLU A 17 -5.79 14.94 -9.15
N ALA A 18 -5.91 13.88 -9.95
CA ALA A 18 -7.18 13.22 -10.23
C ALA A 18 -6.94 11.72 -10.47
N PRO A 19 -7.83 10.83 -10.00
CA PRO A 19 -7.69 9.40 -10.26
C PRO A 19 -7.77 9.14 -11.76
N PRO A 20 -6.72 8.56 -12.37
CA PRO A 20 -6.77 8.19 -13.78
C PRO A 20 -7.82 7.11 -14.00
N THR A 21 -8.51 7.17 -15.14
CA THR A 21 -9.53 6.18 -15.54
C THR A 21 -9.05 5.27 -16.66
N ASP A 22 -7.92 5.59 -17.28
CA ASP A 22 -7.32 4.86 -18.39
C ASP A 22 -5.88 4.48 -18.04
N LEU A 23 -5.65 3.17 -17.91
CA LEU A 23 -4.36 2.60 -17.54
C LEU A 23 -3.28 2.93 -18.58
N GLY A 24 -3.62 2.91 -19.87
CA GLY A 24 -2.68 3.16 -20.95
C GLY A 24 -2.21 4.61 -20.96
N ALA A 25 -3.15 5.55 -20.96
CA ALA A 25 -2.85 6.98 -20.94
C ALA A 25 -2.07 7.39 -19.68
N MET A 26 -2.47 6.88 -18.51
CA MET A 26 -1.78 7.12 -17.25
C MET A 26 -0.34 6.60 -17.28
N SER A 27 -0.14 5.36 -17.71
CA SER A 27 1.19 4.73 -17.68
C SER A 27 2.14 5.40 -18.68
N LEU A 28 1.66 5.75 -19.87
CA LEU A 28 2.43 6.50 -20.86
C LEU A 28 2.83 7.88 -20.33
N ALA A 29 1.89 8.63 -19.75
CA ALA A 29 2.19 9.94 -19.16
C ALA A 29 3.23 9.84 -18.03
N LEU A 30 3.13 8.82 -17.17
CA LEU A 30 4.13 8.55 -16.14
C LEU A 30 5.52 8.29 -16.75
N ALA A 31 5.61 7.48 -17.81
CA ALA A 31 6.89 7.18 -18.47
C ALA A 31 7.49 8.39 -19.18
N ASP A 32 6.68 9.20 -19.86
CA ASP A 32 7.12 10.42 -20.54
C ASP A 32 7.70 11.41 -19.53
N GLU A 33 7.04 11.59 -18.39
CA GLU A 33 7.50 12.52 -17.35
C GLU A 33 8.76 12.01 -16.63
N LEU A 34 8.87 10.71 -16.34
CA LEU A 34 10.09 10.11 -15.79
C LEU A 34 11.27 10.29 -16.75
N SER A 35 11.04 10.05 -18.05
CA SER A 35 12.02 10.29 -19.10
C SER A 35 12.42 11.77 -19.18
N GLY A 36 11.45 12.68 -19.06
CA GLY A 36 11.68 14.12 -19.00
C GLY A 36 12.49 14.58 -17.78
N CYS A 37 12.49 13.80 -16.70
CA CYS A 37 13.30 14.05 -15.49
C CYS A 37 14.70 13.42 -15.56
N GLY A 38 15.08 12.81 -16.69
CA GLY A 38 16.40 12.19 -16.86
C GLY A 38 16.46 10.71 -16.48
N HIS A 39 15.31 10.05 -16.29
CA HIS A 39 15.21 8.62 -16.04
C HIS A 39 14.47 7.96 -17.21
N PRO A 40 15.16 7.54 -18.28
CA PRO A 40 14.52 6.93 -19.44
C PRO A 40 13.59 5.81 -19.02
N ALA A 41 12.33 5.91 -19.43
CA ALA A 41 11.28 4.99 -19.02
C ALA A 41 10.52 4.46 -20.23
N SER A 42 10.06 3.23 -20.14
CA SER A 42 9.18 2.62 -21.13
C SER A 42 8.07 1.84 -20.46
N VAL A 43 6.94 1.71 -21.14
CA VAL A 43 5.77 0.99 -20.63
C VAL A 43 5.38 -0.11 -21.59
N GLU A 44 5.04 -1.25 -21.02
CA GLU A 44 4.38 -2.35 -21.68
C GLU A 44 3.03 -2.60 -21.02
N LEU A 45 1.95 -2.58 -21.82
CA LEU A 45 0.61 -2.83 -21.32
C LEU A 45 0.37 -4.33 -21.21
N MET A 46 -0.09 -4.76 -20.03
CA MET A 46 -0.44 -6.12 -19.70
C MET A 46 -1.96 -6.20 -19.45
N ASP A 47 -2.49 -7.40 -19.21
CA ASP A 47 -3.91 -7.56 -18.90
C ASP A 47 -4.22 -7.03 -17.49
N GLY A 48 -4.83 -5.84 -17.41
CA GLY A 48 -5.26 -5.23 -16.15
C GLY A 48 -4.18 -4.47 -15.35
N TRP A 49 -2.95 -4.41 -15.84
CA TRP A 49 -1.82 -3.64 -15.27
C TRP A 49 -0.81 -3.26 -16.36
N ALA A 50 0.16 -2.42 -16.03
CA ALA A 50 1.21 -1.99 -16.96
C ALA A 50 2.58 -2.19 -16.33
N ARG A 51 3.54 -2.71 -17.09
CA ARG A 51 4.93 -2.84 -16.66
C ARG A 51 5.68 -1.56 -17.02
N LEU A 52 6.13 -0.84 -16.01
CA LEU A 52 7.02 0.30 -16.16
C LEU A 52 8.47 -0.20 -16.02
N THR A 53 9.28 0.07 -17.03
CA THR A 53 10.73 -0.16 -16.99
C THR A 53 11.43 1.19 -16.92
N LEU A 54 12.36 1.34 -15.99
CA LEU A 54 13.15 2.54 -15.75
C LEU A 54 14.62 2.23 -15.93
N SER A 55 15.36 3.11 -16.61
CA SER A 55 16.82 3.04 -16.71
C SER A 55 17.46 4.10 -15.83
N VAL A 56 18.35 3.67 -14.94
CA VAL A 56 19.07 4.55 -14.00
C VAL A 56 20.51 4.10 -13.90
N ASP A 57 21.45 4.99 -14.22
CA ASP A 57 22.88 4.71 -14.17
C ASP A 57 23.29 3.41 -14.88
N GLY A 58 22.60 3.08 -15.99
CA GLY A 58 22.83 1.85 -16.77
C GLY A 58 22.19 0.59 -16.20
N ARG A 59 21.52 0.66 -15.05
CA ARG A 59 20.68 -0.40 -14.49
C ARG A 59 19.25 -0.28 -15.00
N LEU A 60 18.56 -1.41 -15.08
CA LEU A 60 17.13 -1.46 -15.38
C LEU A 60 16.39 -1.85 -14.10
N ALA A 61 15.37 -1.07 -13.78
CA ALA A 61 14.44 -1.33 -12.69
C ALA A 61 13.04 -1.53 -13.29
N GLN A 62 12.25 -2.44 -12.72
CA GLN A 62 10.90 -2.71 -13.19
C GLN A 62 9.91 -2.65 -12.04
N CYS A 63 8.74 -2.08 -12.31
CA CYS A 63 7.60 -2.13 -11.41
C CYS A 63 6.29 -2.26 -12.20
N GLY A 64 5.31 -2.93 -11.61
CA GLY A 64 3.95 -2.93 -12.10
C GLY A 64 3.24 -1.64 -11.72
N VAL A 65 2.33 -1.18 -12.57
CA VAL A 65 1.51 0.01 -12.37
C VAL A 65 0.05 -0.36 -12.60
N ARG A 66 -0.85 0.12 -11.74
CA ARG A 66 -2.29 -0.14 -11.84
C ARG A 66 -3.11 1.08 -11.47
N LEU A 67 -4.29 1.16 -12.06
CA LEU A 67 -5.32 2.12 -11.68
C LEU A 67 -5.70 1.97 -10.19
N PRO A 68 -6.13 3.05 -9.53
CA PRO A 68 -6.61 2.99 -8.16
C PRO A 68 -7.90 2.15 -8.05
N GLU A 69 -8.06 1.43 -6.94
CA GLU A 69 -9.26 0.62 -6.63
C GLU A 69 -10.44 1.46 -6.11
N THR A 70 -10.19 2.63 -5.53
CA THR A 70 -11.18 3.37 -4.74
C THR A 70 -11.31 4.84 -5.13
N VAL A 71 -12.56 5.33 -5.09
CA VAL A 71 -13.01 6.72 -5.33
C VAL A 71 -12.99 7.57 -4.03
N GLY A 72 -12.27 7.11 -2.99
CA GLY A 72 -12.08 7.88 -1.76
C GLY A 72 -11.18 9.10 -2.00
N PRO A 73 -11.20 10.12 -1.11
CA PRO A 73 -10.29 11.24 -1.27
C PRO A 73 -8.85 10.72 -1.18
N LEU A 74 -8.04 11.01 -2.20
CA LEU A 74 -6.64 10.57 -2.37
C LEU A 74 -5.67 11.21 -1.35
N LEU A 75 -6.12 11.45 -0.11
CA LEU A 75 -5.39 12.22 0.87
C LEU A 75 -4.07 11.52 1.21
N GLY A 76 -2.98 12.12 0.75
CA GLY A 76 -1.62 11.72 1.08
C GLY A 76 -1.07 10.52 0.31
N SER A 77 -1.73 10.03 -0.74
CA SER A 77 -1.15 9.02 -1.64
C SER A 77 -1.19 9.41 -3.11
N LEU A 78 -0.28 8.84 -3.90
CA LEU A 78 -0.33 8.88 -5.36
C LEU A 78 -1.63 8.22 -5.82
N GLY A 79 -2.30 8.83 -6.79
CA GLY A 79 -3.49 8.29 -7.46
C GLY A 79 -3.20 7.08 -8.35
N ILE A 80 -2.07 6.41 -8.14
CA ILE A 80 -1.55 5.27 -8.90
C ILE A 80 -1.04 4.24 -7.91
N ARG A 81 -1.23 2.95 -8.23
CA ARG A 81 -0.68 1.87 -7.43
C ARG A 81 0.53 1.23 -8.11
N PHE A 82 1.54 0.92 -7.31
CA PHE A 82 2.81 0.36 -7.75
C PHE A 82 3.03 -1.03 -7.16
N GLY A 83 3.35 -2.01 -8.00
CA GLY A 83 3.68 -3.37 -7.59
C GLY A 83 5.14 -3.68 -7.92
N PHE A 84 5.76 -4.53 -7.11
CA PHE A 84 7.18 -4.87 -7.22
C PHE A 84 7.36 -6.38 -7.19
N ALA A 85 8.45 -6.88 -7.79
CA ALA A 85 8.86 -8.25 -7.56
C ALA A 85 9.25 -8.39 -6.08
N GLU A 86 8.64 -9.34 -5.36
CA GLU A 86 8.92 -9.57 -3.94
C GLU A 86 9.56 -10.94 -3.73
N ALA A 87 10.58 -10.98 -2.87
CA ALA A 87 11.12 -12.21 -2.30
C ALA A 87 10.93 -12.17 -0.79
N PHE A 88 10.31 -13.21 -0.23
CA PHE A 88 10.01 -13.29 1.20
C PHE A 88 9.21 -12.10 1.76
N GLY A 89 8.41 -11.40 0.94
CA GLY A 89 7.57 -10.26 1.35
C GLY A 89 8.32 -8.92 1.49
N VAL A 90 9.43 -8.75 0.76
CA VAL A 90 10.12 -7.48 0.52
C VAL A 90 10.52 -7.38 -0.96
N PRO A 91 10.74 -6.18 -1.53
CA PRO A 91 11.14 -6.05 -2.92
C PRO A 91 12.48 -6.73 -3.19
N SER A 92 12.57 -7.56 -4.23
CA SER A 92 13.76 -8.34 -4.56
C SER A 92 14.69 -7.63 -5.55
N GLY A 93 14.17 -6.67 -6.32
CA GLY A 93 14.87 -6.06 -7.45
C GLY A 93 14.92 -6.93 -8.70
N GLU A 94 14.28 -8.11 -8.68
CA GLU A 94 14.18 -8.98 -9.85
C GLU A 94 13.21 -8.40 -10.89
N PRO A 95 13.35 -8.80 -12.17
CA PRO A 95 12.40 -8.41 -13.21
C PRO A 95 10.95 -8.74 -12.85
N VAL A 96 10.03 -7.85 -13.21
CA VAL A 96 8.59 -8.04 -13.02
C VAL A 96 8.03 -8.70 -14.27
N ASP A 97 8.16 -10.02 -14.36
CA ASP A 97 7.68 -10.80 -15.51
C ASP A 97 6.22 -11.26 -15.40
N GLN A 98 5.65 -11.16 -14.20
CA GLN A 98 4.27 -11.52 -13.89
C GLN A 98 3.59 -10.38 -13.12
N GLU A 99 2.27 -10.43 -13.02
CA GLU A 99 1.52 -9.47 -12.20
C GLU A 99 2.03 -9.54 -10.74
N PRO A 100 2.44 -8.41 -10.14
CA PRO A 100 2.82 -8.37 -8.74
C PRO A 100 1.69 -8.87 -7.83
N ASP A 101 2.04 -9.67 -6.82
CA ASP A 101 1.10 -10.15 -5.79
C ASP A 101 0.37 -9.01 -5.05
N ARG A 102 1.00 -7.83 -5.02
CA ARG A 102 0.49 -6.64 -4.36
C ARG A 102 0.83 -5.38 -5.12
N PHE A 103 -0.15 -4.48 -5.17
CA PHE A 103 0.02 -3.11 -5.61
C PHE A 103 -0.22 -2.14 -4.43
N LEU A 104 0.75 -1.26 -4.21
CA LEU A 104 0.82 -0.31 -3.11
C LEU A 104 0.44 1.09 -3.56
N TYR A 105 -0.35 1.79 -2.75
CA TYR A 105 -0.44 3.24 -2.82
C TYR A 105 0.80 3.84 -2.15
N LEU A 106 1.57 4.60 -2.90
CA LEU A 106 2.75 5.30 -2.37
C LEU A 106 2.35 6.69 -1.86
N PRO A 107 3.06 7.26 -0.87
CA PRO A 107 2.80 8.62 -0.38
C PRO A 107 2.92 9.72 -1.46
N THR A 108 2.22 10.85 -1.31
CA THR A 108 2.34 11.97 -2.26
C THR A 108 3.71 12.65 -2.27
N ASP A 109 4.46 12.55 -1.17
CA ASP A 109 5.80 13.09 -1.01
C ASP A 109 6.90 12.11 -1.45
N PHE A 110 6.50 10.90 -1.90
CA PHE A 110 7.41 9.87 -2.38
C PHE A 110 8.15 10.33 -3.65
N THR A 111 9.46 10.08 -3.67
CA THR A 111 10.37 10.55 -4.72
C THR A 111 10.59 9.49 -5.80
N VAL A 112 11.16 9.91 -6.93
CA VAL A 112 11.54 8.97 -8.00
C VAL A 112 12.68 8.07 -7.51
N GLU A 113 13.61 8.62 -6.73
CA GLU A 113 14.72 7.88 -6.12
C GLU A 113 14.22 6.79 -5.16
N GLU A 114 13.20 7.06 -4.35
CA GLU A 114 12.59 6.05 -3.48
C GLU A 114 11.83 4.99 -4.29
N LEU A 115 11.15 5.37 -5.38
CA LEU A 115 10.51 4.42 -6.30
C LEU A 115 11.54 3.49 -6.95
N LEU A 116 12.70 4.04 -7.33
CA LEU A 116 13.81 3.28 -7.88
C LEU A 116 14.44 2.35 -6.84
N ALA A 117 14.67 2.84 -5.62
CA ALA A 117 15.18 2.02 -4.53
C ALA A 117 14.24 0.83 -4.24
N LEU A 118 12.92 1.05 -4.27
CA LEU A 118 11.93 -0.03 -4.18
C LEU A 118 12.05 -1.03 -5.33
N ALA A 119 12.03 -0.53 -6.57
CA ALA A 119 12.09 -1.35 -7.77
C ALA A 119 13.41 -2.13 -7.91
N CYS A 120 14.49 -1.66 -7.28
CA CYS A 120 15.79 -2.32 -7.24
C CYS A 120 15.99 -3.23 -6.01
N GLY A 121 15.03 -3.30 -5.08
CA GLY A 121 15.19 -4.11 -3.86
C GLY A 121 16.18 -3.52 -2.83
N GLU A 122 16.43 -2.22 -2.89
CA GLU A 122 17.42 -1.53 -2.05
C GLU A 122 16.83 -0.90 -0.78
N VAL A 123 15.52 -1.07 -0.58
CA VAL A 123 14.82 -0.56 0.60
C VAL A 123 15.00 -1.48 1.81
N ALA A 124 15.06 -0.87 3.00
CA ALA A 124 15.02 -1.63 4.24
C ALA A 124 13.66 -2.34 4.40
N PRO A 125 13.62 -3.59 4.92
CA PRO A 125 12.38 -4.31 5.18
C PRO A 125 11.37 -3.53 6.05
N ALA A 126 11.87 -2.73 6.99
CA ALA A 126 11.05 -1.89 7.86
C ALA A 126 10.30 -0.82 7.04
N HIS A 127 11.01 -0.13 6.17
CA HIS A 127 10.43 0.91 5.32
C HIS A 127 9.40 0.33 4.34
N HIS A 128 9.68 -0.83 3.72
CA HIS A 128 8.69 -1.51 2.88
C HIS A 128 7.42 -1.86 3.68
N MET A 129 7.58 -2.36 4.90
CA MET A 129 6.43 -2.71 5.74
C MET A 129 5.61 -1.49 6.15
N GLU A 130 6.24 -0.34 6.39
CA GLU A 130 5.55 0.94 6.60
C GLU A 130 4.71 1.33 5.38
N LEU A 131 5.25 1.19 4.17
CA LEU A 131 4.52 1.46 2.92
C LEU A 131 3.35 0.49 2.75
N VAL A 132 3.53 -0.80 3.05
CA VAL A 132 2.45 -1.80 3.03
C VAL A 132 1.33 -1.41 4.01
N ASN A 133 1.67 -1.04 5.24
CA ASN A 133 0.70 -0.64 6.26
C ASN A 133 -0.04 0.65 5.84
N SER A 134 0.70 1.65 5.36
CA SER A 134 0.14 2.91 4.85
C SER A 134 -0.80 2.69 3.67
N SER A 135 -0.38 1.89 2.68
CA SER A 135 -1.21 1.53 1.53
C SER A 135 -2.48 0.78 1.94
N ASN A 136 -2.41 -0.12 2.93
CA ASN A 136 -3.58 -0.82 3.45
C ASN A 136 -4.56 0.14 4.13
N LYS A 137 -4.04 1.10 4.90
CA LYS A 137 -4.83 2.16 5.56
C LYS A 137 -5.49 3.06 4.52
N HIS A 138 -4.76 3.45 3.47
CA HIS A 138 -5.29 4.21 2.34
C HIS A 138 -6.44 3.47 1.64
N ALA A 139 -6.25 2.17 1.32
CA ALA A 139 -7.29 1.37 0.68
C ALA A 139 -8.58 1.25 1.52
N MET A 140 -8.48 1.44 2.83
CA MET A 140 -9.60 1.43 3.78
C MET A 140 -10.08 2.81 4.20
N SER A 141 -9.51 3.89 3.67
CA SER A 141 -9.85 5.27 4.04
C SER A 141 -11.26 5.69 3.62
N ALA A 142 -11.88 4.95 2.70
CA ALA A 142 -13.26 5.14 2.29
C ALA A 142 -14.18 4.07 2.92
N PRO A 143 -15.44 4.44 3.26
CA PRO A 143 -16.41 3.48 3.76
C PRO A 143 -16.60 2.29 2.80
N ARG A 144 -16.53 1.07 3.35
CA ARG A 144 -16.74 -0.15 2.56
C ARG A 144 -18.08 -0.80 2.89
N PRO A 145 -18.83 -1.29 1.88
CA PRO A 145 -19.98 -2.15 2.11
C PRO A 145 -19.57 -3.39 2.94
N ARG A 146 -20.37 -3.74 3.95
CA ARG A 146 -20.17 -4.94 4.79
C ARG A 146 -18.89 -4.95 5.65
N PHE A 147 -18.18 -3.83 5.78
CA PHE A 147 -17.16 -3.70 6.83
C PHE A 147 -17.84 -3.75 8.20
N PRO A 148 -17.31 -4.50 9.19
CA PRO A 148 -17.85 -4.49 10.54
C PRO A 148 -17.75 -3.08 11.13
N ARG A 149 -18.60 -2.73 12.10
CA ARG A 149 -18.53 -1.43 12.78
C ARG A 149 -17.13 -1.13 13.34
N SER A 150 -16.42 -2.18 13.77
CA SER A 150 -15.02 -2.12 14.18
C SER A 150 -14.31 -3.45 13.94
N ALA A 151 -13.03 -3.40 13.59
CA ALA A 151 -12.14 -4.55 13.48
C ALA A 151 -10.76 -4.20 14.03
N LEU A 152 -10.06 -5.20 14.60
CA LEU A 152 -8.64 -5.07 14.85
C LEU A 152 -7.87 -5.38 13.55
N VAL A 153 -6.81 -4.65 13.26
CA VAL A 153 -5.98 -4.92 12.09
C VAL A 153 -4.56 -5.15 12.54
N MET A 154 -4.07 -6.35 12.27
CA MET A 154 -2.69 -6.72 12.56
C MET A 154 -1.78 -6.02 11.55
N LEU A 155 -0.93 -5.15 12.04
CA LEU A 155 0.09 -4.47 11.27
C LEU A 155 1.44 -5.16 11.49
N GLY A 156 2.15 -5.39 10.40
CA GLY A 156 3.49 -5.94 10.46
C GLY A 156 4.48 -4.84 10.88
N VAL A 157 5.46 -5.21 11.70
CA VAL A 157 6.65 -4.40 11.96
C VAL A 157 7.84 -5.29 11.64
N ARG A 158 8.44 -5.08 10.47
CA ARG A 158 9.50 -5.95 10.00
C ARG A 158 10.86 -5.30 10.22
N ARG A 159 11.59 -5.73 11.25
CA ARG A 159 12.91 -5.17 11.58
C ARG A 159 14.02 -5.79 10.74
N SER A 160 13.84 -7.04 10.30
CA SER A 160 14.76 -7.74 9.40
C SER A 160 14.02 -8.78 8.54
N LEU A 161 14.75 -9.48 7.66
CA LEU A 161 14.17 -10.59 6.89
C LEU A 161 13.62 -11.71 7.79
N GLU A 162 14.25 -11.92 8.96
CA GLU A 162 13.96 -13.01 9.90
C GLU A 162 13.07 -12.60 11.08
N ALA A 163 13.09 -11.31 11.46
CA ALA A 163 12.33 -10.78 12.60
C ALA A 163 11.15 -9.92 12.13
N ALA A 164 9.94 -10.45 12.35
CA ALA A 164 8.69 -9.74 12.16
C ALA A 164 7.96 -9.63 13.50
N ASP A 165 7.92 -8.41 14.04
CA ASP A 165 7.03 -8.05 15.13
C ASP A 165 5.65 -7.73 14.55
N ARG A 166 4.63 -7.73 15.41
CA ARG A 166 3.27 -7.37 15.04
C ARG A 166 2.64 -6.52 16.13
N HIS A 167 1.78 -5.61 15.71
CA HIS A 167 0.90 -4.87 16.62
C HIS A 167 -0.48 -4.75 15.98
N PHE A 168 -1.43 -4.17 16.72
CA PHE A 168 -2.79 -4.00 16.25
C PHE A 168 -3.17 -2.51 16.19
N GLU A 169 -3.91 -2.14 15.17
CA GLU A 169 -4.71 -0.91 15.15
C GLU A 169 -6.20 -1.27 15.22
N LEU A 170 -7.01 -0.40 15.80
CA LEU A 170 -8.47 -0.50 15.76
C LEU A 170 -8.99 0.34 14.59
N TRP A 171 -9.65 -0.31 13.64
CA TRP A 171 -10.27 0.34 12.48
C TRP A 171 -11.78 0.31 12.65
N SER A 172 -12.44 1.45 12.54
CA SER A 172 -13.89 1.56 12.71
C SER A 172 -14.56 2.29 11.54
N GLN A 173 -15.83 1.94 11.29
CA GLN A 173 -16.67 2.59 10.30
C GLN A 173 -18.06 2.82 10.90
N ALA A 174 -18.41 4.08 11.14
CA ALA A 174 -19.70 4.50 11.67
C ALA A 174 -20.21 5.72 10.90
N ASP A 175 -21.49 5.72 10.53
CA ASP A 175 -22.16 6.83 9.85
C ASP A 175 -21.43 7.37 8.60
N GLY A 176 -20.78 6.47 7.84
CA GLY A 176 -20.02 6.84 6.65
C GLY A 176 -18.65 7.47 6.93
N VAL A 177 -18.19 7.45 8.17
CA VAL A 177 -16.87 7.91 8.60
C VAL A 177 -15.98 6.72 8.93
N VAL A 178 -14.77 6.71 8.39
CA VAL A 178 -13.71 5.76 8.76
C VAL A 178 -12.80 6.39 9.81
N GLN A 179 -12.48 5.65 10.87
CA GLN A 179 -11.51 6.07 11.88
C GLN A 179 -10.48 4.97 12.14
N PHE A 180 -9.26 5.41 12.46
CA PHE A 180 -8.13 4.56 12.79
C PHE A 180 -7.61 4.97 14.17
N HIS A 181 -7.62 4.06 15.12
CA HIS A 181 -7.14 4.30 16.48
C HIS A 181 -5.87 3.48 16.69
N SER A 182 -4.79 4.16 17.05
CA SER A 182 -3.58 3.50 17.53
C SER A 182 -3.86 2.92 18.92
N LEU A 183 -3.49 1.66 19.10
CA LEU A 183 -3.56 0.94 20.37
C LEU A 183 -2.15 0.83 20.97
N GLU A 184 -2.05 0.43 22.23
CA GLU A 184 -0.79 0.06 22.85
C GLU A 184 -0.13 -1.10 22.09
N GLN A 185 1.20 -1.09 21.99
CA GLN A 185 1.93 -2.11 21.26
C GLN A 185 1.85 -3.47 21.98
N THR A 186 1.04 -4.37 21.43
CA THR A 186 0.95 -5.77 21.87
C THR A 186 0.88 -6.72 20.67
N ALA A 187 1.48 -7.91 20.83
CA ALA A 187 1.37 -9.00 19.86
C ALA A 187 0.21 -9.96 20.17
N ASP A 188 -0.51 -9.76 21.29
CA ASP A 188 -1.68 -10.52 21.70
C ASP A 188 -2.98 -9.83 21.24
N PRO A 189 -3.79 -10.46 20.36
CA PRO A 189 -5.06 -9.89 19.94
C PRO A 189 -6.08 -9.70 21.07
N ASN A 190 -5.98 -10.45 22.18
CA ASN A 190 -6.90 -10.32 23.32
C ASN A 190 -6.64 -9.05 24.12
N GLU A 191 -5.36 -8.70 24.32
CA GLU A 191 -4.97 -7.46 24.98
C GLU A 191 -5.44 -6.25 24.15
N ALA A 192 -5.15 -6.26 22.84
CA ALA A 192 -5.63 -5.23 21.92
C ALA A 192 -7.17 -5.13 21.88
N ALA A 193 -7.88 -6.26 21.99
CA ALA A 193 -9.34 -6.26 22.06
C ALA A 193 -9.89 -5.67 23.36
N ASN A 194 -9.21 -5.88 24.49
CA ASN A 194 -9.61 -5.29 25.76
C ASN A 194 -9.42 -3.77 25.74
N GLU A 195 -8.31 -3.29 25.20
CA GLU A 195 -8.10 -1.84 25.01
C GLU A 195 -9.16 -1.24 24.08
N ALA A 196 -9.50 -1.93 22.98
CA ALA A 196 -10.59 -1.47 22.10
C ALA A 196 -11.94 -1.38 22.82
N LEU A 197 -12.24 -2.29 23.77
CA LEU A 197 -13.44 -2.24 24.60
C LEU A 197 -13.43 -1.03 25.53
N ASP A 198 -12.29 -0.67 26.10
CA ASP A 198 -12.13 0.52 26.93
C ASP A 198 -12.37 1.81 26.12
N LEU A 199 -12.08 1.78 24.82
CA LEU A 199 -12.42 2.84 23.86
C LEU A 199 -13.90 2.82 23.39
N GLY A 200 -14.71 1.88 23.89
CA GLY A 200 -16.13 1.74 23.54
C GLY A 200 -16.42 0.90 22.29
N TYR A 201 -15.42 0.20 21.75
CA TYR A 201 -15.55 -0.64 20.57
C TYR A 201 -15.50 -2.12 20.94
N ALA A 202 -16.39 -2.93 20.36
CA ALA A 202 -16.35 -4.38 20.51
C ALA A 202 -15.95 -5.02 19.18
N PRO A 203 -14.65 -4.96 18.78
CA PRO A 203 -14.20 -5.66 17.58
C PRO A 203 -14.41 -7.16 17.80
N THR A 204 -14.76 -7.87 16.74
CA THR A 204 -15.05 -9.32 16.79
C THR A 204 -14.24 -10.12 15.78
N ILE A 205 -13.54 -9.39 14.91
CA ILE A 205 -12.73 -9.87 13.81
C ILE A 205 -11.40 -9.13 13.88
N TYR A 206 -10.30 -9.82 13.56
CA TYR A 206 -9.07 -9.15 13.16
C TYR A 206 -8.62 -9.51 11.74
N ARG A 207 -8.06 -8.56 10.99
CA ARG A 207 -7.43 -8.82 9.69
C ARG A 207 -5.96 -9.19 9.93
N CYS A 208 -5.54 -10.39 9.54
CA CYS A 208 -4.14 -10.81 9.60
C CYS A 208 -3.34 -10.28 8.39
N MET A 209 -2.01 -10.37 8.43
CA MET A 209 -1.14 -9.79 7.40
C MET A 209 -1.35 -10.36 5.98
N SER A 210 -1.93 -11.56 5.85
CA SER A 210 -2.31 -12.13 4.55
C SER A 210 -3.61 -11.52 3.97
N GLY A 211 -4.22 -10.58 4.67
CA GLY A 211 -5.48 -9.95 4.31
C GLY A 211 -6.73 -10.73 4.74
N ARG A 212 -6.57 -11.93 5.32
CA ARG A 212 -7.71 -12.73 5.81
C ARG A 212 -8.28 -12.16 7.10
N PHE A 213 -9.59 -12.27 7.24
CA PHE A 213 -10.31 -11.93 8.46
C PHE A 213 -10.43 -13.17 9.36
N VAL A 214 -10.08 -13.03 10.64
CA VAL A 214 -10.13 -14.07 11.66
C VAL A 214 -11.07 -13.61 12.77
N CYS A 215 -12.12 -14.38 13.05
CA CYS A 215 -13.02 -14.12 14.17
C CYS A 215 -12.30 -14.50 15.49
N PHE A 216 -12.30 -13.63 16.49
CA PHE A 216 -11.67 -13.93 17.79
C PHE A 216 -12.67 -13.99 18.95
N ARG A 217 -13.92 -13.52 18.75
CA ARG A 217 -15.03 -13.76 19.67
C ARG A 217 -16.24 -14.30 18.90
N PRO A 218 -16.94 -15.32 19.42
CA PRO A 218 -18.24 -15.71 18.90
C PRO A 218 -19.17 -14.49 19.00
N THR A 219 -19.65 -13.99 17.88
CA THR A 219 -20.70 -12.97 17.87
C THR A 219 -22.05 -13.65 17.84
N ALA A 220 -23.08 -13.01 18.41
CA ALA A 220 -24.47 -13.46 18.25
C ALA A 220 -24.94 -13.47 16.77
N GLY A 221 -24.16 -12.86 15.85
CA GLY A 221 -24.47 -12.74 14.42
C GLY A 221 -23.73 -13.74 13.50
N GLY A 222 -22.95 -14.68 14.04
CA GLY A 222 -22.27 -15.73 13.26
C GLY A 222 -20.90 -15.35 12.68
N VAL A 223 -20.25 -16.34 12.05
CA VAL A 223 -18.93 -16.24 11.40
C VAL A 223 -19.08 -15.50 10.06
N PHE A 224 -18.29 -14.46 9.84
CA PHE A 224 -18.11 -13.90 8.50
C PHE A 224 -17.25 -14.88 7.69
N ILE A 225 -17.84 -15.59 6.74
CA ILE A 225 -17.14 -16.43 5.77
C ILE A 225 -16.86 -15.55 4.54
N PRO A 226 -15.60 -15.14 4.28
CA PRO A 226 -15.27 -14.56 2.99
C PRO A 226 -15.36 -15.65 1.93
N THR A 227 -16.28 -15.46 0.97
CA THR A 227 -16.23 -16.12 -0.35
C THR A 227 -15.08 -15.56 -1.16
#